data_AF-A0AAR2IKW3-F1
#
_entry.id   AF-A0AAR2IKW3-F1
#
_cell.length_a   1.000
_cell.length_b   1.000
_cell.length_c   1.000
_cell.angle_alpha   90.00
_cell.angle_beta   90.00
_cell.angle_gamma   90.00
#
_symmetry.space_group_name_H-M   'P 1'
#
loop_
_entity.id
_entity.type
_entity.pdbx_description
1 polymer ?
#
loop_
_entity_poly.entity_id
_entity_poly.type
_entity_poly.pdbx_seq_one_letter_code
_entity_poly.pdbx_strand_id
1 'polypeptide(L)'
;RAESQERGTRGETAALRKRFNDLNAALRDSAESPLDASASFCQEFCQILVEYGGQWKSEEDPLPLLEMYTVAILCFAEATPSLFPECEHVTVVLEKLALTCLDLLLSHSEKVPGALWEDFQSSVKVAHGILGANGNFQLSTLMVLAEESGVWNNATLCSLLSNSMPDAEKGKTHCCVLHLFIYH
;
A
#
# COMPACT_ATOMS: atom_id res chain seq x y z
N ARG A 1 -17.81 -15.71 15.70
CA ARG A 1 -16.33 -15.54 15.78
C ARG A 1 -15.82 -14.75 14.57
N ALA A 2 -16.20 -15.09 13.34
CA ALA A 2 -15.93 -14.28 12.14
C ALA A 2 -16.51 -12.85 12.23
N GLU A 3 -17.79 -12.71 12.59
CA GLU A 3 -18.47 -11.41 12.68
C GLU A 3 -17.92 -10.44 13.75
N SER A 4 -17.14 -10.95 14.71
CA SER A 4 -16.48 -10.14 15.75
C SER A 4 -15.11 -9.65 15.29
N GLN A 5 -14.44 -10.40 14.42
CA GLN A 5 -13.15 -10.06 13.82
C GLN A 5 -13.36 -9.06 12.68
N GLU A 6 -14.36 -9.28 11.81
CA GLU A 6 -14.73 -8.34 10.73
C GLU A 6 -15.16 -6.95 11.26
N ARG A 7 -15.82 -6.90 12.42
CA ARG A 7 -16.18 -5.64 13.08
C ARG A 7 -14.98 -4.92 13.70
N GLY A 8 -13.96 -5.67 14.13
CA GLY A 8 -12.68 -5.14 14.60
C GLY A 8 -11.89 -4.53 13.45
N THR A 9 -11.68 -5.30 12.37
CA THR A 9 -10.93 -4.88 11.18
C THR A 9 -11.54 -3.63 10.52
N ARG A 10 -12.87 -3.57 10.39
CA ARG A 10 -13.55 -2.38 9.84
C ARG A 10 -13.34 -1.13 10.71
N GLY A 11 -13.23 -1.29 12.03
CA GLY A 11 -12.93 -0.20 12.96
C GLY A 11 -11.48 0.27 12.85
N GLU A 12 -10.56 -0.67 12.67
CA GLU A 12 -9.12 -0.40 12.51
C GLU A 12 -8.82 0.31 11.18
N THR A 13 -9.43 -0.13 10.08
CA THR A 13 -9.29 0.54 8.77
C THR A 13 -9.84 1.97 8.80
N ALA A 14 -10.93 2.21 9.54
CA ALA A 14 -11.46 3.57 9.74
C ALA A 14 -10.52 4.45 10.58
N ALA A 15 -9.92 3.89 11.64
CA ALA A 15 -8.94 4.60 12.45
C ALA A 15 -7.67 4.93 11.67
N LEU A 16 -7.20 4.02 10.83
CA LEU A 16 -6.07 4.23 9.92
C LEU A 16 -6.33 5.39 8.98
N ARG A 17 -7.48 5.37 8.28
CA ARG A 17 -7.88 6.44 7.36
C ARG A 17 -7.95 7.78 8.08
N LYS A 18 -8.48 7.80 9.31
CA LYS A 18 -8.51 9.02 10.12
C LYS A 18 -7.09 9.55 10.39
N ARG A 19 -6.15 8.69 10.78
CA ARG A 19 -4.76 9.12 11.03
C ARG A 19 -4.08 9.71 9.79
N PHE A 20 -4.27 9.09 8.62
CA PHE A 20 -3.73 9.67 7.38
C PHE A 20 -4.39 10.99 7.01
N ASN A 21 -5.70 11.14 7.24
CA ASN A 21 -6.38 12.41 7.02
C ASN A 21 -5.89 13.52 7.96
N ASP A 22 -5.66 13.18 9.24
CA ASP A 22 -5.09 14.10 10.22
C ASP A 22 -3.66 14.52 9.81
N LEU A 23 -2.86 13.59 9.29
CA LEU A 23 -1.53 13.87 8.74
C LEU A 23 -1.59 14.76 7.48
N ASN A 24 -2.53 14.51 6.56
CA ASN A 24 -2.76 15.35 5.38
C ASN A 24 -3.19 16.78 5.78
N ALA A 25 -3.99 16.93 6.82
CA ALA A 25 -4.37 18.24 7.35
C ALA A 25 -3.16 18.97 7.94
N ALA A 26 -2.34 18.27 8.74
CA ALA A 26 -1.11 18.82 9.31
C ALA A 26 -0.11 19.29 8.25
N LEU A 27 0.04 18.53 7.15
CA LEU A 27 0.86 18.94 6.00
C LEU A 27 0.39 20.29 5.42
N ARG A 28 -0.92 20.46 5.25
CA ARG A 28 -1.52 21.67 4.65
C ARG A 28 -1.42 22.89 5.56
N ASP A 29 -1.47 22.67 6.86
CA ASP A 29 -1.41 23.72 7.89
C ASP A 29 0.01 23.94 8.44
N SER A 30 1.03 23.26 7.88
CA SER A 30 2.41 23.35 8.36
C SER A 30 3.00 24.75 8.17
N ALA A 31 3.74 25.21 9.18
CA ALA A 31 4.52 26.44 9.14
C ALA A 31 5.99 26.22 8.72
N GLU A 32 6.37 24.97 8.46
CA GLU A 32 7.71 24.59 8.02
C GLU A 32 7.96 24.96 6.55
N SER A 33 9.20 24.81 6.09
CA SER A 33 9.46 24.92 4.65
C SER A 33 8.73 23.80 3.88
N PRO A 34 8.30 24.00 2.63
CA PRO A 34 7.61 22.96 1.86
C PRO A 34 8.39 21.64 1.76
N LEU A 35 9.73 21.73 1.67
CA LEU A 35 10.61 20.58 1.63
C LEU A 35 10.59 19.81 2.97
N ASP A 36 10.75 20.52 4.08
CA ASP A 36 10.76 19.92 5.42
C ASP A 36 9.40 19.33 5.78
N ALA A 37 8.31 20.05 5.50
CA ALA A 37 6.95 19.56 5.72
C ALA A 37 6.68 18.27 4.92
N SER A 38 7.17 18.20 3.68
CA SER A 38 7.02 17.00 2.84
C SER A 38 7.86 15.82 3.33
N ALA A 39 9.07 16.08 3.84
CA ALA A 39 9.92 15.06 4.44
C ALA A 39 9.31 14.51 5.75
N SER A 40 8.86 15.40 6.63
CA SER A 40 8.14 15.05 7.87
C SER A 40 6.87 14.25 7.58
N PHE A 41 6.09 14.66 6.57
CA PHE A 41 4.92 13.91 6.10
C PHE A 41 5.30 12.48 5.70
N CYS A 42 6.33 12.32 4.85
CA CYS A 42 6.76 11.00 4.39
C CYS A 42 7.22 10.11 5.55
N GLN A 43 7.94 10.68 6.52
CA GLN A 43 8.40 9.96 7.71
C GLN A 43 7.22 9.50 8.59
N GLU A 44 6.31 10.41 8.94
CA GLU A 44 5.12 10.10 9.75
C GLU A 44 4.20 9.10 9.04
N PHE A 45 4.05 9.24 7.72
CA PHE A 45 3.29 8.30 6.90
C PHE A 45 3.86 6.88 7.00
N CYS A 46 5.18 6.73 6.85
CA CYS A 46 5.85 5.45 7.03
C CYS A 46 5.70 4.90 8.45
N GLN A 47 5.77 5.76 9.47
CA GLN A 47 5.58 5.36 10.86
C GLN A 47 4.18 4.79 11.11
N ILE A 48 3.13 5.43 10.57
CA ILE A 48 1.76 4.92 10.63
C ILE A 48 1.66 3.54 9.97
N LEU A 49 2.29 3.34 8.81
CA LEU A 49 2.29 2.04 8.12
C LEU A 49 2.96 0.94 8.94
N VAL A 50 4.09 1.23 9.58
CA VAL A 50 4.79 0.25 10.42
C VAL A 50 3.96 -0.10 11.65
N GLU A 51 3.35 0.90 12.29
CA GLU A 51 2.51 0.69 13.47
C GLU A 51 1.27 -0.17 13.17
N TYR A 52 0.61 0.07 12.04
CA TYR A 52 -0.57 -0.73 11.64
C TYR A 52 -0.16 -2.07 11.05
N GLY A 53 0.82 -2.11 10.16
CA GLY A 53 1.30 -3.32 9.51
C GLY A 53 1.89 -4.33 10.50
N GLY A 54 2.58 -3.85 11.54
CA GLY A 54 3.15 -4.69 12.60
C GLY A 54 2.12 -5.42 13.46
N GLN A 55 0.84 -5.04 13.41
CA GLN A 55 -0.25 -5.74 14.11
C GLN A 55 -0.69 -7.01 13.36
N TRP A 56 -0.33 -7.14 12.09
CA TRP A 56 -0.75 -8.24 11.23
C TRP A 56 0.43 -9.10 10.86
N LYS A 57 0.31 -10.41 11.07
CA LYS A 57 1.24 -11.36 10.47
C LYS A 57 0.72 -11.68 9.07
N SER A 58 1.41 -11.22 8.04
CA SER A 58 1.05 -11.43 6.63
C SER A 58 0.79 -12.89 6.28
N GLU A 59 1.47 -13.81 6.98
CA GLU A 59 1.36 -15.26 6.81
C GLU A 59 0.02 -15.84 7.28
N GLU A 60 -0.64 -15.19 8.25
CA GLU A 60 -1.88 -15.69 8.86
C GLU A 60 -3.12 -15.14 8.15
N ASP A 61 -3.13 -13.86 7.77
CA ASP A 61 -4.21 -13.22 7.02
C ASP A 61 -3.70 -12.02 6.18
N PRO A 62 -3.64 -12.12 4.85
CA PRO A 62 -3.15 -11.05 3.99
C PRO A 62 -4.19 -9.95 3.73
N LEU A 63 -5.46 -10.17 4.08
CA LEU A 63 -6.55 -9.24 3.72
C LEU A 63 -6.48 -7.90 4.46
N PRO A 64 -6.24 -7.86 5.79
CA PRO A 64 -6.10 -6.59 6.50
C PRO A 64 -4.92 -5.75 6.00
N LEU A 65 -3.84 -6.40 5.55
CA LEU A 65 -2.70 -5.70 4.96
C LEU A 65 -3.02 -5.14 3.59
N LEU A 66 -3.77 -5.86 2.76
CA LEU A 66 -4.21 -5.34 1.47
C LEU A 66 -5.17 -4.15 1.65
N GLU A 67 -6.10 -4.21 2.60
CA GLU A 67 -6.93 -3.05 2.97
C GLU A 67 -6.10 -1.85 3.41
N MET A 68 -5.10 -2.09 4.28
CA MET A 68 -4.18 -1.06 4.74
C MET A 68 -3.41 -0.41 3.58
N TYR A 69 -2.83 -1.20 2.68
CA TYR A 69 -2.14 -0.69 1.49
C TYR A 69 -3.08 0.06 0.56
N THR A 70 -4.31 -0.42 0.38
CA THR A 70 -5.34 0.26 -0.43
C THR A 70 -5.61 1.67 0.10
N VAL A 71 -5.82 1.80 1.42
CA VAL A 71 -6.05 3.09 2.07
C VAL A 71 -4.82 3.98 1.99
N ALA A 72 -3.63 3.42 2.27
CA ALA A 72 -2.37 4.15 2.23
C ALA A 72 -2.09 4.75 0.85
N ILE A 73 -2.21 3.95 -0.21
CA ILE A 73 -1.98 4.37 -1.60
C ILE A 73 -2.89 5.56 -1.95
N LEU A 74 -4.18 5.45 -1.63
CA LEU A 74 -5.15 6.50 -1.92
C LEU A 74 -4.85 7.78 -1.11
N CYS A 75 -4.61 7.67 0.19
CA CYS A 75 -4.34 8.82 1.05
C CYS A 75 -3.04 9.55 0.66
N PHE A 76 -2.00 8.82 0.26
CA PHE A 76 -0.75 9.43 -0.21
C PHE A 76 -0.96 10.18 -1.54
N ALA A 77 -1.72 9.57 -2.46
CA ALA A 77 -2.07 10.23 -3.72
C ALA A 77 -2.86 11.53 -3.47
N GLU A 78 -3.84 11.51 -2.57
CA GLU A 78 -4.61 12.70 -2.17
C GLU A 78 -3.75 13.80 -1.51
N ALA A 79 -2.66 13.42 -0.83
CA ALA A 79 -1.70 14.36 -0.24
C ALA A 79 -0.78 15.00 -1.29
N THR A 80 -0.53 14.31 -2.41
CA THR A 80 0.48 14.67 -3.42
C THR A 80 0.38 16.12 -3.92
N PRO A 81 -0.81 16.71 -4.18
CA PRO A 81 -0.91 18.11 -4.58
C PRO A 81 -0.38 19.12 -3.56
N SER A 82 -0.22 18.72 -2.29
CA SER A 82 0.32 19.55 -1.21
C SER A 82 1.79 19.23 -0.89
N LEU A 83 2.37 18.20 -1.54
CA LEU A 83 3.76 17.81 -1.36
C LEU A 83 4.67 18.60 -2.30
N PHE A 84 5.89 18.85 -1.84
CA PHE A 84 6.92 19.51 -2.61
C PHE A 84 7.50 18.54 -3.65
N PRO A 85 7.39 18.84 -4.96
CA PRO A 85 7.77 17.91 -6.04
C PRO A 85 9.23 17.46 -6.00
N GLU A 86 10.14 18.33 -5.56
CA GLU A 86 11.57 18.06 -5.48
C GLU A 86 11.99 17.32 -4.20
N CYS A 87 11.04 16.93 -3.34
CA CYS A 87 11.32 16.10 -2.17
C CYS A 87 11.50 14.63 -2.58
N GLU A 88 12.75 14.13 -2.54
CA GLU A 88 13.10 12.75 -2.94
C GLU A 88 12.32 11.68 -2.15
N HIS A 89 12.01 11.94 -0.87
CA HIS A 89 11.24 11.04 -0.01
C HIS A 89 9.87 10.69 -0.61
N VAL A 90 9.23 11.63 -1.32
CA VAL A 90 7.91 11.41 -1.92
C VAL A 90 7.95 10.27 -2.94
N THR A 91 8.95 10.32 -3.82
CA THR A 91 9.14 9.28 -4.85
C THR A 91 9.52 7.94 -4.23
N VAL A 92 10.44 7.95 -3.26
CA VAL A 92 10.93 6.73 -2.60
C VAL A 92 9.79 6.02 -1.85
N VAL A 93 8.99 6.75 -1.08
CA VAL A 93 7.87 6.16 -0.33
C VAL A 93 6.84 5.54 -1.26
N LEU A 94 6.47 6.23 -2.35
CA LEU A 94 5.53 5.70 -3.34
C LEU A 94 6.04 4.43 -4.02
N GLU A 95 7.32 4.41 -4.43
CA GLU A 95 7.92 3.24 -5.06
C GLU A 95 7.95 2.05 -4.10
N LYS A 96 8.37 2.27 -2.86
CA LYS A 96 8.40 1.22 -1.84
C LYS A 96 7.00 0.70 -1.55
N LEU A 97 6.03 1.58 -1.34
CA LEU A 97 4.64 1.23 -1.09
C LEU A 97 4.05 0.39 -2.24
N ALA A 98 4.35 0.76 -3.49
CA ALA A 98 3.92 0.02 -4.66
C ALA A 98 4.52 -1.39 -4.70
N LEU A 99 5.83 -1.51 -4.47
CA LEU A 99 6.55 -2.78 -4.47
C LEU A 99 6.09 -3.71 -3.35
N THR A 100 5.89 -3.20 -2.13
CA THR A 100 5.46 -4.02 -1.00
C THR A 100 4.02 -4.50 -1.14
N CYS A 101 3.15 -3.67 -1.72
CA CYS A 101 1.79 -4.08 -2.06
C CYS A 101 1.78 -5.14 -3.18
N LEU A 102 2.64 -4.98 -4.20
CA LEU A 102 2.77 -5.95 -5.28
C LEU A 102 3.26 -7.31 -4.75
N ASP A 103 4.26 -7.31 -3.87
CA ASP A 103 4.81 -8.51 -3.24
C ASP A 103 3.75 -9.27 -2.42
N LEU A 104 2.92 -8.54 -1.67
CA LEU A 104 1.78 -9.12 -0.95
C LEU A 104 0.80 -9.82 -1.90
N LEU A 105 0.44 -9.16 -3.00
CA LEU A 105 -0.51 -9.66 -4.00
C LEU A 105 0.05 -10.86 -4.79
N LEU A 106 1.35 -10.86 -5.07
CA LEU A 106 2.05 -11.99 -5.69
C LEU A 106 2.08 -13.21 -4.75
N SER A 107 2.23 -12.97 -3.44
CA SER A 107 2.37 -14.03 -2.44
C SER A 107 1.03 -14.65 -2.02
N HIS A 108 -0.10 -13.95 -2.18
CA HIS A 108 -1.41 -14.36 -1.62
C HIS A 108 -2.60 -14.22 -2.57
N SER A 109 -2.36 -14.25 -3.87
CA SER A 109 -3.37 -14.04 -4.90
C SER A 109 -4.67 -14.83 -4.74
N GLU A 110 -4.56 -16.12 -4.42
CA GLU A 110 -5.70 -17.03 -4.30
C GLU A 110 -6.63 -16.72 -3.11
N LYS A 111 -6.18 -15.89 -2.16
CA LYS A 111 -6.90 -15.60 -0.91
C LYS A 111 -7.75 -14.33 -0.99
N VAL A 112 -7.59 -13.49 -2.02
CA VAL A 112 -8.22 -12.16 -2.11
C VAL A 112 -9.69 -12.28 -2.58
N PRO A 113 -10.68 -11.86 -1.78
CA PRO A 113 -12.08 -11.83 -2.19
C PRO A 113 -12.34 -10.81 -3.30
N GLY A 114 -13.28 -11.10 -4.20
CA GLY A 114 -13.62 -10.23 -5.33
C GLY A 114 -14.01 -8.80 -4.93
N ALA A 115 -14.79 -8.62 -3.87
CA ALA A 115 -15.17 -7.28 -3.40
C ALA A 115 -13.96 -6.45 -2.93
N LEU A 116 -13.02 -7.07 -2.19
CA LEU A 116 -11.79 -6.40 -1.77
C LEU A 116 -10.89 -6.07 -2.97
N TRP A 117 -10.87 -6.95 -3.97
CA TRP A 117 -10.16 -6.71 -5.21
C TRP A 117 -10.73 -5.52 -5.98
N GLU A 118 -12.05 -5.43 -6.14
CA GLU A 118 -12.71 -4.32 -6.82
C GLU A 118 -12.46 -2.97 -6.11
N ASP A 119 -12.47 -2.97 -4.78
CA ASP A 119 -12.13 -1.79 -3.96
C ASP A 119 -10.67 -1.37 -4.15
N PHE A 120 -9.74 -2.34 -4.16
CA PHE A 120 -8.33 -2.11 -4.46
C PHE A 120 -8.15 -1.52 -5.87
N GLN A 121 -8.75 -2.14 -6.89
CA GLN A 121 -8.66 -1.69 -8.27
C GLN A 121 -9.16 -0.26 -8.44
N SER A 122 -10.31 0.05 -7.84
CA SER A 122 -10.90 1.39 -7.89
C SER A 122 -9.99 2.43 -7.23
N SER A 123 -9.44 2.10 -6.07
CA SER A 123 -8.53 2.99 -5.32
C SER A 123 -7.22 3.23 -6.07
N VAL A 124 -6.60 2.19 -6.64
CA VAL A 124 -5.37 2.31 -7.43
C VAL A 124 -5.60 3.15 -8.68
N LYS A 125 -6.73 2.97 -9.39
CA LYS A 125 -7.07 3.78 -10.57
C LYS A 125 -7.18 5.26 -10.22
N VAL A 126 -7.85 5.59 -9.12
CA VAL A 126 -7.96 6.98 -8.63
C VAL A 126 -6.59 7.52 -8.24
N ALA A 127 -5.84 6.78 -7.44
CA ALA A 127 -4.51 7.18 -6.97
C ALA A 127 -3.54 7.43 -8.14
N HIS A 128 -3.49 6.52 -9.11
CA HIS A 128 -2.67 6.64 -10.30
C HIS A 128 -3.04 7.89 -11.12
N GLY A 129 -4.33 8.20 -11.25
CA GLY A 129 -4.79 9.43 -11.92
C GLY A 129 -4.31 10.71 -11.23
N ILE A 130 -4.40 10.77 -9.89
CA ILE A 130 -3.95 11.92 -9.10
C ILE A 130 -2.42 12.06 -9.18
N LEU A 131 -1.68 10.97 -9.02
CA LEU A 131 -0.22 10.97 -9.09
C LEU A 131 0.29 11.38 -10.47
N GLY A 132 -0.32 10.84 -11.54
CA GLY A 132 0.06 11.16 -12.92
C GLY A 132 -0.15 12.64 -13.25
N ALA A 133 -1.22 13.27 -12.72
CA ALA A 133 -1.43 14.71 -12.86
C ALA A 133 -0.35 15.56 -12.18
N ASN A 134 0.40 14.98 -11.22
CA ASN A 134 1.52 15.59 -10.51
C ASN A 134 2.88 15.03 -10.98
N GLY A 135 2.94 14.34 -12.12
CA GLY A 135 4.19 13.81 -12.71
C GLY A 135 4.74 12.55 -12.03
N ASN A 136 3.96 11.88 -11.18
CA ASN A 136 4.36 10.66 -10.48
C ASN A 136 3.76 9.41 -11.16
N PHE A 137 4.61 8.41 -11.43
CA PHE A 137 4.25 7.20 -12.18
C PHE A 137 4.58 5.89 -11.43
N GLN A 138 4.94 5.98 -10.15
CA GLN A 138 5.41 4.86 -9.32
C GLN A 138 4.35 3.76 -9.16
N LEU A 139 3.05 4.08 -9.32
CA LEU A 139 1.96 3.10 -9.28
C LEU A 139 1.70 2.39 -10.62
N SER A 140 2.46 2.66 -11.68
CA SER A 140 2.19 2.11 -13.03
C SER A 140 2.03 0.58 -13.03
N THR A 141 2.89 -0.14 -12.30
CA THR A 141 2.81 -1.60 -12.22
C THR A 141 1.54 -2.08 -11.52
N LEU A 142 1.15 -1.43 -10.41
CA LEU A 142 -0.11 -1.74 -9.72
C LEU A 142 -1.32 -1.38 -10.57
N MET A 143 -1.25 -0.30 -11.36
CA MET A 143 -2.31 0.09 -12.29
C MET A 143 -2.53 -0.96 -13.37
N VAL A 144 -1.46 -1.45 -14.01
CA VAL A 144 -1.55 -2.54 -15.00
C VAL A 144 -2.18 -3.79 -14.38
N LEU A 145 -1.78 -4.14 -13.16
CA LEU A 145 -2.38 -5.25 -12.44
C LEU A 145 -3.87 -5.02 -12.14
N ALA A 146 -4.24 -3.80 -11.76
CA ALA A 146 -5.60 -3.39 -11.45
C ALA A 146 -6.53 -3.32 -12.68
N GLU A 147 -6.00 -3.41 -13.90
CA GLU A 147 -6.80 -3.52 -15.13
C GLU A 147 -7.22 -4.96 -15.46
N GLU A 148 -6.59 -5.96 -14.84
CA GLU A 148 -6.97 -7.36 -15.04
C GLU A 148 -8.30 -7.71 -14.33
N SER A 149 -9.06 -8.67 -14.87
CA SER A 149 -10.37 -9.06 -14.35
C SER A 149 -10.35 -9.80 -13.00
N GLY A 150 -9.16 -10.05 -12.46
CA GLY A 150 -8.92 -10.76 -11.20
C GLY A 150 -7.43 -10.79 -10.89
N VAL A 151 -7.08 -11.09 -9.64
CA VAL A 151 -5.69 -11.15 -9.16
C VAL A 151 -4.94 -12.24 -9.93
N TRP A 152 -4.19 -11.85 -10.96
CA TRP A 152 -3.47 -12.73 -11.89
C TRP A 152 -4.33 -13.64 -12.76
N ASN A 153 -5.40 -13.14 -13.38
CA ASN A 153 -6.11 -13.92 -14.41
C ASN A 153 -5.29 -14.19 -15.69
N ASN A 154 -4.05 -13.69 -15.77
CA ASN A 154 -3.11 -14.00 -16.84
C ASN A 154 -2.55 -15.43 -16.74
N ALA A 155 -3.01 -16.32 -17.61
CA ALA A 155 -2.57 -17.72 -17.63
C ALA A 155 -1.04 -17.90 -17.73
N THR A 156 -0.34 -16.97 -18.40
CA THR A 156 1.13 -17.01 -18.51
C THR A 156 1.79 -16.67 -17.17
N LEU A 157 1.35 -15.63 -16.48
CA LEU A 157 1.89 -15.25 -15.17
C LEU A 157 1.59 -16.32 -14.12
N CYS A 158 0.39 -16.89 -14.11
CA CYS A 158 0.04 -18.04 -13.27
C CYS A 158 0.99 -19.21 -13.49
N SER A 159 1.28 -19.57 -14.75
CA SER A 159 2.19 -20.67 -15.07
C SER A 159 3.64 -20.42 -14.64
N LEU A 160 4.10 -19.16 -14.66
CA LEU A 160 5.45 -18.78 -14.23
C LEU A 160 5.58 -18.80 -12.71
N LEU A 161 4.58 -18.26 -12.00
CA LEU A 161 4.54 -18.25 -10.54
C LEU A 161 4.39 -19.67 -9.97
N SER A 162 3.64 -20.55 -10.63
CA SER A 162 3.48 -21.95 -10.22
C SER A 162 4.74 -22.79 -10.44
N ASN A 163 5.59 -22.46 -11.41
CA ASN A 163 6.77 -23.25 -11.78
C ASN A 163 8.06 -22.87 -11.04
N SER A 164 8.06 -21.80 -10.23
CA SER A 164 9.30 -21.16 -9.75
C SER A 164 9.57 -21.22 -8.25
N MET A 165 8.70 -21.82 -7.40
CA MET A 165 8.96 -21.86 -5.96
C MET A 165 8.71 -23.24 -5.31
N PRO A 166 9.74 -23.90 -4.73
CA PRO A 166 9.52 -24.97 -3.76
C PRO A 166 8.94 -24.42 -2.45
N ASP A 167 8.00 -25.14 -1.85
CA ASP A 167 7.22 -24.77 -0.64
C ASP A 167 8.05 -24.29 0.56
N ALA A 168 9.34 -24.66 0.63
CA ALA A 168 10.21 -24.40 1.77
C ALA A 168 10.78 -22.96 1.87
N GLU A 169 10.62 -22.15 0.82
CA GLU A 169 11.21 -20.79 0.74
C GLU A 169 10.15 -19.67 0.77
N LYS A 170 8.85 -19.99 0.65
CA LYS A 170 7.75 -19.00 0.67
C LYS A 170 7.59 -18.27 2.01
N GLY A 171 8.08 -18.83 3.11
CA GLY A 171 7.97 -18.27 4.47
C GLY A 171 9.17 -17.45 4.96
N LYS A 172 10.29 -17.37 4.21
CA LYS A 172 11.53 -16.74 4.72
C LYS A 172 11.80 -15.33 4.18
N THR A 173 11.18 -14.94 3.07
CA THR A 173 11.19 -13.55 2.57
C THR A 173 10.23 -12.64 3.34
N HIS A 174 9.33 -13.24 4.12
CA HIS A 174 8.11 -12.61 4.64
C HIS A 174 8.29 -11.54 5.72
N CYS A 175 9.44 -11.52 6.42
CA CYS A 175 9.75 -10.51 7.43
C CYS A 175 10.73 -9.43 6.92
N CYS A 176 11.38 -9.66 5.77
CA CYS A 176 12.44 -8.78 5.28
C CYS A 176 11.91 -7.50 4.62
N VAL A 177 10.67 -7.50 4.12
CA VAL A 177 10.13 -6.36 3.36
C VAL A 177 9.69 -5.21 4.29
N LEU A 178 9.13 -5.51 5.46
CA LEU A 178 8.96 -4.54 6.55
C LEU A 178 10.31 -4.13 7.16
N HIS A 179 11.29 -5.03 7.20
CA HIS A 179 12.65 -4.72 7.68
C HIS A 179 13.44 -3.82 6.72
N LEU A 180 13.10 -3.82 5.42
CA LEU A 180 13.63 -2.92 4.39
C LEU A 180 13.07 -1.49 4.50
N PHE A 181 11.93 -1.29 5.18
CA PHE A 181 11.45 0.05 5.58
C PHE A 181 12.23 0.62 6.78
N ILE A 182 13.00 -0.20 7.51
CA ILE A 182 13.70 0.20 8.75
C ILE A 182 15.18 0.55 8.51
N TYR A 183 15.80 0.08 7.43
CA TYR A 183 17.27 0.15 7.25
C TYR A 183 17.78 1.02 6.10
N HIS A 184 16.97 1.93 5.56
CA HIS A 184 17.47 3.03 4.72
C HIS A 184 16.51 4.23 4.78
#